data_AF-A0A521AMI8-F1
#
_entry.id   AF-A0A521AMI8-F1
#
_cell.length_a   1.000
_cell.length_b   1.000
_cell.length_c   1.000
_cell.angle_alpha   90.00
_cell.angle_beta   90.00
_cell.angle_gamma   90.00
#
_symmetry.space_group_name_H-M   'P 1'
#
loop_
_entity.id
_entity.type
_entity.pdbx_description
1 polymer ?
#
loop_
_entity_poly.entity_id
_entity_poly.type
_entity_poly.pdbx_seq_one_letter_code
_entity_poly.pdbx_strand_id
1 'polypeptide(L)' 'MSYLEKEYHPVIEDYITDYVDENLSSVERETFEEVLVHDDDLRELAFSAKEGKKLLEQYRLLKMKK' A
#
# COMPACT_ATOMS: atom_id res chain seq x y z
N MET A 1 -1.85 -4.41 -21.78
CA MET A 1 -2.71 -3.44 -21.09
C MET A 1 -1.80 -2.53 -20.31
N SER A 2 -1.91 -1.23 -20.51
CA SER A 2 -1.09 -0.22 -19.84
C SER A 2 -1.37 -0.28 -18.33
N TYR A 3 -0.33 -0.46 -17.50
CA TYR A 3 -0.43 -0.36 -16.03
C TYR A 3 -0.79 1.08 -15.54
N LEU A 4 -1.06 2.00 -16.47
CA LEU A 4 -1.05 3.45 -16.27
C LEU A 4 -2.39 4.16 -16.54
N GLU A 5 -3.49 3.43 -16.72
CA GLU A 5 -4.81 4.02 -17.07
C GLU A 5 -5.96 3.63 -16.11
N LYS A 6 -5.65 3.17 -14.90
CA LYS A 6 -6.66 3.12 -13.83
C LYS A 6 -6.40 4.31 -12.90
N GLU A 7 -7.13 5.40 -13.13
CA GLU A 7 -7.23 6.46 -12.13
C GLU A 7 -8.10 5.91 -10.99
N TYR A 8 -7.46 5.63 -9.85
CA TYR A 8 -8.19 5.18 -8.67
C TYR A 8 -8.97 6.37 -8.11
N HIS A 9 -10.15 6.09 -7.56
CA HIS A 9 -10.89 7.13 -6.85
C HIS A 9 -10.02 7.63 -5.67
N PRO A 10 -9.91 8.94 -5.41
CA PRO A 10 -8.99 9.48 -4.38
C PRO A 10 -9.11 8.80 -3.01
N VAL A 11 -10.33 8.43 -2.63
CA VAL A 11 -10.60 7.65 -1.40
C VAL A 11 -9.80 6.34 -1.35
N ILE A 12 -9.69 5.61 -2.46
CA ILE A 12 -8.91 4.37 -2.53
C ILE A 12 -7.42 4.66 -2.36
N GLU A 13 -6.91 5.75 -2.95
CA GLU A 13 -5.51 6.15 -2.78
C GLU A 13 -5.17 6.49 -1.32
N ASP A 14 -6.09 7.19 -0.64
CA ASP A 14 -5.97 7.48 0.79
C ASP A 14 -5.96 6.18 1.61
N TYR A 15 -6.90 5.26 1.33
CA TYR A 15 -6.95 3.96 2.02
C TYR A 15 -5.69 3.12 1.78
N ILE A 16 -5.12 3.11 0.56
CA ILE A 16 -3.85 2.43 0.29
C ILE A 16 -2.73 3.06 1.12
N THR A 17 -2.66 4.39 1.14
CA THR A 17 -1.63 5.12 1.88
C THR A 17 -1.69 4.79 3.37
N ASP A 18 -2.88 4.86 3.97
CA ASP A 18 -3.08 4.54 5.38
C ASP A 18 -2.86 3.04 5.67
N TYR A 19 -3.19 2.15 4.73
CA TYR A 19 -2.93 0.71 4.86
C TYR A 19 -1.42 0.41 4.85
N VAL A 20 -0.66 1.06 3.97
CA VAL A 20 0.80 0.96 3.87
C VAL A 20 1.48 1.53 5.11
N ASP A 21 0.90 2.61 5.65
CA ASP A 21 1.42 3.30 6.82
C ASP A 21 0.98 2.67 8.16
N GLU A 22 0.13 1.65 8.12
CA GLU A 22 -0.45 0.97 9.29
C GLU A 22 -1.26 1.93 10.18
N ASN A 23 -1.89 2.94 9.56
CA ASN A 23 -2.70 3.96 10.23
C ASN A 23 -4.19 3.61 10.29
N LEU A 24 -4.65 2.58 9.57
CA LEU A 24 -6.04 2.12 9.64
C LEU A 24 -6.37 1.48 10.99
N SER A 25 -7.56 1.77 11.52
CA SER A 25 -8.10 1.02 12.66
C SER A 25 -8.32 -0.45 12.30
N SER A 26 -8.54 -1.31 13.31
CA SER A 26 -8.75 -2.74 13.08
C SER A 26 -9.92 -3.02 12.14
N VAL A 27 -11.04 -2.31 12.32
CA VAL A 27 -12.25 -2.48 11.51
C VAL A 27 -12.03 -2.00 10.07
N GLU A 28 -11.37 -0.85 9.90
CA GLU A 28 -11.05 -0.31 8.58
C GLU A 28 -10.09 -1.22 7.83
N ARG A 29 -9.08 -1.76 8.53
CA ARG A 29 -8.12 -2.69 7.94
C ARG A 29 -8.79 -3.97 7.48
N GLU A 30 -9.60 -4.60 8.33
CA GLU A 30 -10.33 -5.82 7.98
C GLU A 30 -11.27 -5.60 6.79
N THR A 31 -11.98 -4.47 6.77
CA THR A 31 -12.88 -4.11 5.67
C THR A 31 -12.11 -3.88 4.37
N PHE A 32 -10.98 -3.18 4.43
CA PHE A 32 -10.15 -2.93 3.26
C PHE A 32 -9.48 -4.20 2.75
N GLU A 33 -9.03 -5.08 3.64
CA GLU A 33 -8.46 -6.39 3.28
C GLU A 33 -9.47 -7.26 2.51
N GLU A 34 -10.75 -7.22 2.86
CA GLU A 34 -11.80 -7.89 2.08
C GLU A 34 -11.89 -7.32 0.65
N VAL A 35 -11.74 -6.00 0.46
CA VAL A 35 -11.69 -5.40 -0.90
C VAL A 35 -10.48 -5.92 -1.67
N LEU A 36 -9.31 -6.02 -1.03
CA LEU A 36 -8.09 -6.54 -1.66
C LEU A 36 -8.24 -8.03 -2.07
N VAL A 37 -9.09 -8.80 -1.41
CA VAL A 37 -9.37 -10.19 -1.83
C VAL A 37 -10.03 -10.23 -3.21
N HIS A 38 -10.89 -9.25 -3.53
CA HIS A 38 -11.67 -9.21 -4.77
C HIS A 38 -11.04 -8.41 -5.91
N ASP A 39 -10.03 -7.59 -5.62
CA ASP A 39 -9.31 -6.79 -6.63
C ASP A 39 -7.80 -7.09 -6.62
N ASP A 40 -7.38 -7.94 -7.56
CA ASP A 40 -6.00 -8.40 -7.70
C ASP A 40 -5.02 -7.25 -7.98
N ASP A 41 -5.40 -6.29 -8.83
CA ASP A 41 -4.55 -5.15 -9.19
C ASP A 41 -4.33 -4.25 -7.98
N LEU A 42 -5.41 -3.96 -7.24
CA LEU A 42 -5.35 -3.15 -6.03
C LEU A 42 -4.53 -3.84 -4.92
N ARG A 43 -4.67 -5.16 -4.78
CA ARG A 43 -3.88 -5.96 -3.85
C ARG A 43 -2.39 -5.94 -4.19
N GLU A 44 -2.05 -6.13 -5.46
CA GLU A 44 -0.67 -6.06 -5.94
C GLU A 44 -0.07 -4.68 -5.70
N LEU A 45 -0.82 -3.61 -5.95
CA LEU A 45 -0.39 -2.24 -5.69
C LEU A 45 -0.12 -1.99 -4.20
N ALA A 46 -1.07 -2.33 -3.32
CA ALA A 46 -0.95 -2.12 -1.88
C ALA A 46 0.22 -2.90 -1.28
N PHE A 47 0.43 -4.15 -1.71
CA PHE A 47 1.55 -4.98 -1.24
C PHE A 47 2.89 -4.47 -1.77
N SER A 48 2.97 -4.12 -3.05
CA SER A 48 4.18 -3.55 -3.66
C SER A 48 4.59 -2.24 -2.98
N ALA A 49 3.62 -1.37 -2.68
CA ALA A 49 3.87 -0.12 -1.94
C ALA A 49 4.40 -0.39 -0.53
N LYS A 50 3.81 -1.35 0.19
CA LYS A 50 4.23 -1.75 1.55
C LYS A 50 5.64 -2.32 1.56
N GLU A 51 5.99 -3.18 0.59
CA GLU A 51 7.34 -3.71 0.44
C GLU A 51 8.36 -2.60 0.10
N GLY A 52 8.04 -1.73 -0.86
CA GLY A 52 8.88 -0.60 -1.23
C GLY A 52 9.19 0.32 -0.04
N LYS A 53 8.20 0.62 0.80
CA LYS A 53 8.40 1.40 2.03
C LYS A 53 9.37 0.72 3.00
N LYS A 54 9.22 -0.59 3.22
CA LYS A 54 10.15 -1.37 4.07
C LYS A 54 11.58 -1.34 3.54
N LEU A 55 11.77 -1.51 2.23
CA LEU A 55 13.08 -1.45 1.59
C LEU A 55 13.72 -0.07 1.72
N LEU A 56 12.95 1.00 1.55
CA LEU A 56 13.41 2.37 1.72
C LEU A 56 13.90 2.62 3.16
N GLU A 57 13.15 2.13 4.16
CA GLU A 57 13.53 2.28 5.56
C GLU A 57 14.81 1.50 5.89
N GLN A 58 14.94 0.27 5.40
CA GLN A 58 16.17 -0.51 5.53
C GLN A 58 17.38 0.21 4.89
N TYR A 59 17.18 0.79 3.71
CA TYR A 59 18.24 1.54 3.02
C TYR A 59 18.69 2.78 3.80
N ARG A 60 17.75 3.53 4.39
CA ARG A 60 18.05 4.68 5.25
C ARG A 60 18.87 4.27 6.46
N LEU A 61 18.48 3.19 7.14
CA LEU A 61 19.23 2.65 8.28
C LEU A 61 20.65 2.22 7.90
N LEU A 62 20.84 1.62 6.72
CA LEU A 62 22.17 1.25 6.21
C LEU A 62 23.04 2.47 5.89
N LYS A 63 22.43 3.54 5.35
CA LYS A 63 23.14 4.80 5.04
C LYS A 63 23.54 5.57 6.30
N MET A 64 22.73 5.52 7.36
CA MET A 64 23.04 6.17 8.64
C MET A 64 24.13 5.45 9.44
N LYS A 65 24.39 4.17 9.15
CA LYS A 65 25.46 3.37 9.76
C LYS A 65 26.83 3.51 9.06
N LYS A 66 26.91 4.26 7.97
CA LYS A 66 28.14 4.55 7.20
C LYS A 66 28.63 5.96 7.50
#